data_AF-A0A3B9LAJ8-F1
#
_entry.id   AF-A0A3B9LAJ8-F1
#
_cell.length_a   1.000
_cell.length_b   1.000
_cell.length_c   1.000
_cell.angle_alpha   90.00
_cell.angle_beta   90.00
_cell.angle_gamma   90.00
#
_symmetry.space_group_name_H-M   'P 1'
#
loop_
_entity.id
_entity.type
_entity.pdbx_description
1 polymer ?
#
loop_
_entity_poly.entity_id
_entity_poly.type
_entity_poly.pdbx_seq_one_letter_code
_entity_poly.pdbx_strand_id
1 'polypeptide(L)'
;MNTLPINELRLLLAAVANHGEQHLAEVEADLQQTTFLLNEAIEKLSASFLAVHELTCQQQQLIERSQDDKQISPALVNALDGYKDQIGHQVNAMVTGLQFQDMTNQLLQRTIKRVNGLKDLLQELSTHGYDMAAEQEHDDIVKFLASINESFDAGSHALSGNLRKAVGQHDMATGDIDLF
;
A
#
# COMPACT_ATOMS: atom_id res chain seq x y z
N MET A 1 -38.88 2.88 -35.42
CA MET A 1 -38.58 2.50 -34.03
C MET A 1 -37.18 1.92 -34.03
N ASN A 2 -36.20 2.63 -33.46
CA ASN A 2 -34.86 2.07 -33.27
C ASN A 2 -34.97 1.06 -32.14
N THR A 3 -34.90 -0.23 -32.47
CA THR A 3 -34.75 -1.29 -31.49
C THR A 3 -33.41 -1.10 -30.80
N LEU A 4 -33.41 -0.91 -29.47
CA LEU A 4 -32.19 -0.88 -28.68
C LEU A 4 -31.45 -2.21 -28.87
N PRO A 5 -30.12 -2.22 -29.12
CA PRO A 5 -29.34 -3.43 -29.31
C PRO A 5 -29.03 -4.06 -27.93
N ILE A 6 -30.05 -4.65 -27.32
CA ILE A 6 -30.06 -5.14 -25.94
C ILE A 6 -29.14 -6.35 -25.76
N ASN A 7 -29.09 -7.23 -26.77
CA ASN A 7 -28.19 -8.38 -26.74
C ASN A 7 -26.72 -7.94 -26.83
N GLU A 8 -26.44 -6.92 -27.63
CA GLU A 8 -25.13 -6.32 -27.76
C GLU A 8 -24.72 -5.59 -26.47
N LEU A 9 -25.64 -4.88 -25.82
CA LEU A 9 -25.41 -4.27 -24.51
C LEU A 9 -25.12 -5.34 -23.45
N ARG A 10 -25.87 -6.44 -23.43
CA ARG A 10 -25.66 -7.56 -22.50
C ARG A 10 -24.31 -8.24 -22.72
N LEU A 11 -23.95 -8.50 -23.97
CA LEU A 11 -22.64 -9.06 -24.32
C LEU A 11 -21.50 -8.12 -23.92
N LEU A 12 -21.68 -6.82 -24.11
CA LEU A 12 -20.70 -5.82 -23.70
C LEU A 12 -20.55 -5.77 -22.18
N LEU A 13 -21.63 -5.73 -21.42
CA LEU A 13 -21.60 -5.70 -19.95
C LEU A 13 -20.97 -6.97 -19.37
N ALA A 14 -21.32 -8.14 -19.89
CA ALA A 14 -20.71 -9.40 -19.49
C ALA A 14 -19.21 -9.45 -19.85
N ALA A 15 -18.83 -8.96 -21.04
CA ALA A 15 -17.43 -8.89 -21.44
C ALA A 15 -16.62 -7.92 -20.56
N VAL A 16 -17.19 -6.76 -20.22
CA VAL A 16 -16.57 -5.76 -19.33
C VAL A 16 -16.43 -6.28 -17.91
N ALA A 17 -17.46 -6.96 -17.38
CA ALA A 17 -17.39 -7.59 -16.06
C ALA A 17 -16.29 -8.64 -16.01
N ASN A 18 -16.26 -9.56 -16.97
CA ASN A 18 -15.28 -10.64 -16.99
C ASN A 18 -13.84 -10.14 -17.16
N HIS A 19 -13.60 -9.21 -18.10
CA HIS A 19 -12.26 -8.60 -18.27
C HIS A 19 -11.87 -7.77 -17.05
N GLY A 20 -12.81 -7.04 -16.45
CA GLY A 20 -12.55 -6.24 -15.26
C GLY A 20 -12.21 -7.10 -14.05
N GLU A 21 -12.92 -8.20 -13.82
CA GLU A 21 -12.58 -9.16 -12.74
C GLU A 21 -11.18 -9.75 -12.92
N GLN A 22 -10.81 -10.13 -14.15
CA GLN A 22 -9.48 -10.65 -14.44
C GLN A 22 -8.39 -9.60 -14.16
N HIS A 23 -8.53 -8.39 -14.69
CA HIS A 23 -7.54 -7.33 -14.48
C HIS A 23 -7.44 -6.92 -13.01
N LEU A 24 -8.54 -6.91 -12.27
CA LEU A 24 -8.52 -6.60 -10.83
C LEU A 24 -7.86 -7.72 -10.03
N ALA A 25 -8.05 -8.99 -10.41
CA ALA A 25 -7.32 -10.09 -9.78
C ALA A 25 -5.80 -10.01 -10.03
N GLU A 26 -5.38 -9.61 -11.24
CA GLU A 26 -3.97 -9.36 -11.55
C GLU A 26 -3.41 -8.20 -10.71
N VAL A 27 -4.12 -7.07 -10.63
CA VAL A 27 -3.73 -5.92 -9.81
C VAL A 27 -3.69 -6.28 -8.32
N GLU A 28 -4.64 -7.09 -7.82
CA GLU A 28 -4.62 -7.57 -6.43
C GLU A 28 -3.36 -8.39 -6.15
N ALA A 29 -3.01 -9.33 -7.05
CA ALA A 29 -1.82 -10.16 -6.93
C ALA A 29 -0.53 -9.31 -6.94
N ASP A 30 -0.43 -8.33 -7.85
CA ASP A 30 0.71 -7.41 -7.94
C ASP A 30 0.84 -6.56 -6.67
N LEU A 31 -0.27 -6.07 -6.10
CA LEU A 31 -0.27 -5.30 -4.86
C LEU A 31 0.16 -6.14 -3.65
N GLN A 32 -0.31 -7.39 -3.56
CA GLN A 32 0.11 -8.33 -2.52
C GLN A 32 1.62 -8.64 -2.63
N GLN A 33 2.11 -8.90 -3.85
CA GLN A 33 3.51 -9.16 -4.10
C GLN A 33 4.39 -7.93 -3.80
N THR A 34 3.95 -6.74 -4.18
CA THR A 34 4.63 -5.47 -3.87
C THR A 34 4.72 -5.26 -2.35
N THR A 35 3.64 -5.55 -1.63
CA THR A 35 3.62 -5.48 -0.16
C THR A 35 4.65 -6.43 0.45
N PHE A 36 4.70 -7.68 -0.04
CA PHE A 36 5.67 -8.68 0.43
C PHE A 36 7.12 -8.24 0.17
N LEU A 37 7.45 -7.85 -1.06
CA LEU A 37 8.80 -7.45 -1.46
C LEU A 37 9.26 -6.19 -0.72
N LEU A 38 8.38 -5.22 -0.50
CA LEU A 38 8.70 -4.02 0.28
C LEU A 38 9.03 -4.35 1.73
N ASN A 39 8.21 -5.19 2.39
CA ASN A 39 8.47 -5.60 3.77
C ASN A 39 9.81 -6.34 3.88
N GLU A 40 10.08 -7.29 2.97
CA GLU A 40 11.34 -8.04 2.96
C GLU A 40 12.56 -7.13 2.72
N ALA A 41 12.47 -6.18 1.77
CA ALA A 41 13.55 -5.24 1.48
C ALA A 41 13.84 -4.34 2.69
N ILE A 42 12.81 -3.86 3.36
CA ILE A 42 12.94 -2.99 4.53
C ILE A 42 13.54 -3.74 5.72
N GLU A 43 13.09 -4.96 6.01
CA GLU A 43 13.68 -5.81 7.05
C GLU A 43 15.16 -6.06 6.80
N LYS A 44 15.54 -6.41 5.55
CA LYS A 44 16.94 -6.62 5.17
C LYS A 44 17.79 -5.36 5.31
N LEU A 45 17.28 -4.21 4.89
CA LEU A 45 17.97 -2.94 5.06
C LEU A 45 18.18 -2.63 6.55
N SER A 46 17.14 -2.78 7.37
CA SER A 46 17.22 -2.55 8.82
C SER A 46 18.25 -3.48 9.48
N ALA A 47 18.21 -4.77 9.16
CA ALA A 47 19.19 -5.74 9.65
C ALA A 47 20.62 -5.38 9.21
N SER A 48 20.82 -4.97 7.95
CA SER A 48 22.14 -4.57 7.45
C SER A 48 22.68 -3.34 8.16
N PHE A 49 21.84 -2.32 8.43
CA PHE A 49 22.28 -1.11 9.13
C PHE A 49 22.64 -1.40 10.60
N LEU A 50 21.84 -2.22 11.28
CA LEU A 50 22.15 -2.66 12.65
C LEU A 50 23.47 -3.46 12.69
N ALA A 51 23.71 -4.34 11.72
CA ALA A 51 24.96 -5.08 11.62
C ALA A 51 26.17 -4.15 11.38
N VAL A 52 26.03 -3.14 10.51
CA VAL A 52 27.08 -2.13 10.29
C VAL A 52 27.37 -1.34 11.57
N HIS A 53 26.34 -0.95 12.32
CA HIS A 53 26.51 -0.26 13.59
C HIS A 53 27.24 -1.12 14.62
N GLU A 54 26.85 -2.39 14.75
CA GLU A 54 27.49 -3.33 15.68
C GLU A 54 28.96 -3.56 15.31
N LEU A 55 29.27 -3.77 14.03
CA LEU A 55 30.65 -3.90 13.55
C LEU A 55 31.48 -2.63 13.81
N THR A 56 30.86 -1.44 13.68
CA THR A 56 31.51 -0.17 14.01
C THR A 56 31.82 -0.07 15.51
N CYS A 57 30.88 -0.48 16.37
CA CYS A 57 31.09 -0.54 17.82
C CYS A 57 32.21 -1.53 18.20
N GLN A 58 32.23 -2.71 17.59
CA GLN A 58 33.28 -3.71 17.82
C GLN A 58 34.65 -3.23 17.34
N GLN A 59 34.72 -2.58 16.17
CA GLN A 59 35.94 -1.97 15.67
C GLN A 59 36.49 -0.96 16.68
N GLN A 60 35.63 -0.12 17.25
CA GLN A 60 36.05 0.89 18.22
C GLN A 60 36.58 0.25 19.52
N GLN A 61 35.92 -0.79 20.04
CA GLN A 61 36.41 -1.52 21.22
C GLN A 61 37.81 -2.11 21.00
N LEU A 62 38.13 -2.57 19.79
CA LEU A 62 39.47 -3.07 19.45
C LEU A 62 40.51 -1.95 19.41
N ILE A 63 40.13 -0.77 18.92
CA ILE A 63 40.99 0.41 18.87
C ILE A 63 41.26 0.93 20.29
N GLU A 64 40.24 1.02 21.14
CA GLU A 64 40.36 1.42 22.55
C GLU A 64 41.29 0.47 23.33
N ARG A 65 41.15 -0.86 23.15
CA ARG A 65 42.08 -1.84 23.76
C ARG A 65 43.51 -1.69 23.27
N SER A 66 43.69 -1.29 22.02
CA SER A 66 45.01 -1.07 21.42
C SER A 66 45.64 0.28 21.83
N GLN A 67 44.84 1.21 22.38
CA GLN A 67 45.33 2.44 23.01
C GLN A 67 45.96 2.19 24.37
N ASP A 68 45.42 1.26 25.17
CA ASP A 68 46.01 0.88 26.46
C ASP A 68 47.46 0.35 26.28
N ASP A 69 47.74 -0.27 25.12
CA ASP A 69 49.08 -0.67 24.68
C ASP A 69 49.96 0.48 24.13
N LYS A 70 49.52 1.74 24.27
CA LYS A 70 50.19 3.01 23.87
C LYS A 70 50.53 3.15 22.38
N GLN A 71 49.91 2.39 21.49
CA GLN A 71 50.25 2.42 20.06
C GLN A 71 49.40 3.40 19.22
N ILE A 72 48.33 3.98 19.77
CA ILE A 72 47.35 4.76 18.99
C ILE A 72 47.18 6.19 19.52
N SER A 73 47.16 7.16 18.61
CA SER A 73 46.99 8.58 18.94
C SER A 73 45.61 8.87 19.56
N PRO A 74 45.53 9.61 20.69
CA PRO A 74 44.26 10.01 21.31
C PRO A 74 43.37 10.88 20.42
N ALA A 75 43.95 11.64 19.48
CA ALA A 75 43.17 12.40 18.51
C ALA A 75 42.40 11.52 17.51
N LEU A 76 42.96 10.35 17.15
CA LEU A 76 42.31 9.40 16.24
C LEU A 76 41.11 8.73 16.91
N VAL A 77 41.24 8.35 18.18
CA VAL A 77 40.15 7.71 18.94
C VAL A 77 39.00 8.66 19.20
N ASN A 78 39.27 9.90 19.58
CA ASN A 78 38.22 10.93 19.69
C ASN A 78 37.48 11.16 18.36
N ALA A 79 38.18 11.12 17.22
CA ALA A 79 37.54 11.26 15.91
C ALA A 79 36.63 10.06 15.58
N LEU A 80 37.07 8.85 15.91
CA LEU A 80 36.27 7.62 15.75
C LEU A 80 35.04 7.59 16.66
N ASP A 81 35.15 8.03 17.91
CA ASP A 81 33.99 8.16 18.81
C ASP A 81 32.95 9.12 18.22
N GLY A 82 33.40 10.26 17.66
CA GLY A 82 32.52 11.18 16.95
C GLY A 82 31.81 10.55 15.75
N TYR A 83 32.47 9.69 14.98
CA TYR A 83 31.84 8.96 13.88
C TYR A 83 30.87 7.89 14.37
N LYS A 84 31.18 7.18 15.46
CA LYS A 84 30.27 6.19 16.08
C LYS A 84 28.97 6.84 16.53
N ASP A 85 29.04 7.99 17.20
CA ASP A 85 27.84 8.72 17.64
C ASP A 85 27.00 9.16 16.44
N GLN A 86 27.64 9.67 15.39
CA GLN A 86 26.94 10.03 14.14
C GLN A 86 26.28 8.82 13.48
N ILE A 87 26.95 7.67 13.43
CA ILE A 87 26.38 6.42 12.89
C ILE A 87 25.19 5.98 13.76
N GLY A 88 25.30 6.03 15.09
CA GLY A 88 24.19 5.74 16.01
C GLY A 88 22.98 6.63 15.78
N HIS A 89 23.20 7.94 15.58
CA HIS A 89 22.13 8.88 15.23
C HIS A 89 21.48 8.55 13.88
N GLN A 90 22.26 8.20 12.85
CA GLN A 90 21.72 7.83 11.54
C GLN A 90 20.90 6.54 11.60
N VAL A 91 21.36 5.54 12.36
CA VAL A 91 20.60 4.29 12.56
C VAL A 91 19.29 4.56 13.28
N ASN A 92 19.28 5.41 14.31
CA ASN A 92 18.05 5.74 15.03
C ASN A 92 17.07 6.56 14.17
N ALA A 93 17.58 7.49 13.36
CA ALA A 93 16.78 8.21 12.36
C ALA A 93 16.17 7.26 11.32
N MET A 94 16.93 6.25 10.89
CA MET A 94 16.46 5.21 9.97
C MET A 94 15.36 4.35 10.61
N VAL A 95 15.53 3.91 11.87
CA VAL A 95 14.49 3.17 12.61
C VAL A 95 13.22 4.00 12.76
N THR A 96 13.35 5.31 12.98
CA THR A 96 12.19 6.23 12.98
C THR A 96 11.55 6.32 11.59
N GLY A 97 12.36 6.34 10.52
CA GLY A 97 11.90 6.29 9.13
C GLY A 97 11.12 5.03 8.76
N LEU A 98 11.31 3.91 9.48
CA LEU A 98 10.48 2.71 9.32
C LEU A 98 9.00 2.97 9.66
N GLN A 99 8.65 4.05 10.36
CA GLN A 99 7.25 4.43 10.56
C GLN A 99 6.52 4.78 9.25
N PHE A 100 7.25 5.26 8.23
CA PHE A 100 6.69 5.45 6.89
C PHE A 100 6.36 4.13 6.18
N GLN A 101 6.99 3.02 6.58
CA GLN A 101 6.60 1.68 6.12
C GLN A 101 5.17 1.38 6.57
N ASP A 102 4.83 1.68 7.82
CA ASP A 102 3.49 1.41 8.33
C ASP A 102 2.44 2.24 7.57
N MET A 103 2.72 3.52 7.33
CA MET A 103 1.86 4.37 6.49
C MET A 103 1.72 3.83 5.05
N THR A 104 2.81 3.35 4.45
CA THR A 104 2.80 2.78 3.10
C THR A 104 2.01 1.47 3.05
N ASN A 105 2.19 0.60 4.06
CA ASN A 105 1.41 -0.62 4.21
C ASN A 105 -0.08 -0.31 4.40
N GLN A 106 -0.43 0.70 5.19
CA GLN A 106 -1.82 1.13 5.33
C GLN A 106 -2.42 1.61 3.99
N LEU A 107 -1.66 2.35 3.18
CA LEU A 107 -2.10 2.77 1.85
C LEU A 107 -2.27 1.59 0.89
N LEU A 108 -1.34 0.62 0.90
CA LEU A 108 -1.43 -0.61 0.10
C LEU A 108 -2.66 -1.44 0.50
N GLN A 109 -2.88 -1.66 1.79
CA GLN A 109 -4.05 -2.37 2.30
C GLN A 109 -5.36 -1.66 1.93
N ARG A 110 -5.38 -0.32 1.95
CA ARG A 110 -6.53 0.45 1.45
C ARG A 110 -6.76 0.21 -0.04
N THR A 111 -5.71 0.25 -0.86
CA THR A 111 -5.81 0.00 -2.30
C THR A 111 -6.34 -1.40 -2.60
N ILE A 112 -5.85 -2.43 -1.89
CA ILE A 112 -6.36 -3.80 -1.99
C ILE A 112 -7.86 -3.85 -1.66
N LYS A 113 -8.30 -3.21 -0.56
CA LYS A 113 -9.74 -3.12 -0.24
C LYS A 113 -10.56 -2.45 -1.34
N ARG A 114 -10.02 -1.46 -2.05
CA ARG A 114 -10.71 -0.83 -3.18
C ARG A 114 -10.84 -1.74 -4.38
N VAL A 115 -9.76 -2.46 -4.71
CA VAL A 115 -9.74 -3.45 -5.79
C VAL A 115 -10.79 -4.53 -5.51
N ASN A 116 -10.87 -5.02 -4.28
CA ASN A 116 -11.86 -6.02 -3.87
C ASN A 116 -13.29 -5.47 -3.96
N GLY A 117 -13.54 -4.25 -3.47
CA GLY A 117 -14.87 -3.62 -3.61
C GLY A 117 -15.29 -3.41 -5.07
N LEU A 118 -14.35 -3.08 -5.96
CA LEU A 118 -14.63 -2.96 -7.39
C LEU A 118 -14.92 -4.33 -8.04
N LYS A 119 -14.23 -5.38 -7.61
CA LYS A 119 -14.48 -6.75 -8.04
C LYS A 119 -15.87 -7.22 -7.64
N ASP A 120 -16.30 -6.95 -6.41
CA ASP A 120 -17.65 -7.26 -5.93
C ASP A 120 -18.72 -6.57 -6.80
N LEU A 121 -18.52 -5.30 -7.16
CA LEU A 121 -19.42 -4.56 -8.06
C LEU A 121 -19.49 -5.17 -9.47
N LEU A 122 -18.37 -5.61 -10.03
CA LEU A 122 -18.36 -6.28 -11.35
C LEU A 122 -19.04 -7.66 -11.30
N GLN A 123 -18.90 -8.37 -10.17
CA GLN A 123 -19.58 -9.63 -9.95
C GLN A 123 -21.10 -9.45 -9.86
N GLU A 124 -21.58 -8.41 -9.16
CA GLU A 124 -23.00 -8.04 -9.15
C GLU A 124 -23.52 -7.75 -10.57
N LEU A 125 -22.73 -7.05 -11.39
CA LEU A 125 -23.07 -6.72 -12.78
C LEU A 125 -23.16 -7.96 -13.68
N SER A 126 -22.30 -8.96 -13.46
CA SER A 126 -22.33 -10.25 -14.16
C SER A 126 -23.56 -11.09 -13.77
N THR A 127 -23.94 -11.07 -12.49
CA THR A 127 -24.99 -11.94 -11.92
C THR A 127 -26.40 -11.49 -12.32
N HIS A 128 -26.64 -10.17 -12.40
CA HIS A 128 -27.97 -9.60 -12.69
C HIS A 128 -28.26 -9.42 -14.20
N GLY A 129 -27.28 -9.65 -15.08
CA GLY A 129 -27.46 -9.51 -16.54
C GLY A 129 -28.27 -10.63 -17.22
N TYR A 130 -28.73 -11.65 -16.49
CA TYR A 130 -29.30 -12.87 -17.06
C TYR A 130 -30.84 -13.01 -16.96
N ASP A 131 -31.54 -12.23 -16.14
CA ASP A 131 -32.95 -12.52 -15.75
C ASP A 131 -34.03 -11.61 -16.40
N MET A 132 -33.70 -10.88 -17.46
CA MET A 132 -34.63 -9.92 -18.09
C MET A 132 -35.49 -10.62 -19.16
N ALA A 133 -36.80 -10.73 -18.93
CA ALA A 133 -37.74 -11.33 -19.86
C ALA A 133 -37.99 -10.42 -21.08
N ALA A 134 -38.04 -11.01 -22.28
CA ALA A 134 -38.13 -10.31 -23.57
C ALA A 134 -39.38 -9.42 -23.77
N GLU A 135 -40.36 -9.46 -22.86
CA GLU A 135 -41.63 -8.75 -22.98
C GLU A 135 -41.70 -7.43 -22.18
N GLN A 136 -40.77 -7.19 -21.25
CA GLN A 136 -40.67 -5.95 -20.42
C GLN A 136 -39.29 -5.27 -20.53
N GLU A 137 -38.62 -5.50 -21.67
CA GLU A 137 -37.21 -5.19 -21.93
C GLU A 137 -36.75 -3.76 -21.63
N HIS A 138 -37.58 -2.73 -21.84
CA HIS A 138 -37.12 -1.34 -21.72
C HIS A 138 -37.16 -0.81 -20.27
N ASP A 139 -38.25 -1.04 -19.55
CA ASP A 139 -38.39 -0.58 -18.16
C ASP A 139 -37.48 -1.37 -17.21
N ASP A 140 -37.26 -2.65 -17.51
CA ASP A 140 -36.37 -3.48 -16.71
C ASP A 140 -34.91 -3.07 -16.91
N ILE A 141 -34.48 -2.68 -18.12
CA ILE A 141 -33.11 -2.17 -18.38
C ILE A 141 -32.87 -0.85 -17.66
N VAL A 142 -33.86 0.06 -17.67
CA VAL A 142 -33.74 1.32 -16.92
C VAL A 142 -33.60 1.05 -15.43
N LYS A 143 -34.39 0.12 -14.87
CA LYS A 143 -34.25 -0.29 -13.46
C LYS A 143 -32.91 -0.95 -13.16
N PHE A 144 -32.41 -1.78 -14.07
CA PHE A 144 -31.12 -2.46 -13.93
C PHE A 144 -29.94 -1.48 -14.00
N LEU A 145 -29.95 -0.55 -14.95
CA LEU A 145 -28.93 0.51 -15.03
C LEU A 145 -29.02 1.43 -13.80
N ALA A 146 -30.22 1.73 -13.32
CA ALA A 146 -30.41 2.49 -12.09
C ALA A 146 -29.88 1.74 -10.86
N SER A 147 -30.13 0.43 -10.74
CA SER A 147 -29.61 -0.37 -9.62
C SER A 147 -28.09 -0.50 -9.66
N ILE A 148 -27.49 -0.67 -10.86
CA ILE A 148 -26.02 -0.64 -11.02
C ILE A 148 -25.47 0.71 -10.57
N ASN A 149 -26.10 1.80 -10.99
CA ASN A 149 -25.65 3.15 -10.63
C ASN A 149 -25.75 3.40 -9.12
N GLU A 150 -26.82 2.93 -8.47
CA GLU A 150 -26.96 2.98 -7.01
C GLU A 150 -25.91 2.12 -6.28
N SER A 151 -25.67 0.87 -6.71
CA SER A 151 -24.62 0.02 -6.14
C SER A 151 -23.24 0.66 -6.31
N PHE A 152 -22.96 1.25 -7.48
CA PHE A 152 -21.71 1.92 -7.76
C PHE A 152 -21.52 3.19 -6.92
N ASP A 153 -22.56 4.02 -6.79
CA ASP A 153 -22.53 5.22 -5.93
C ASP A 153 -22.37 4.85 -4.46
N ALA A 154 -23.07 3.81 -3.97
CA ALA A 154 -22.94 3.33 -2.61
C ALA A 154 -21.52 2.77 -2.33
N GLY A 155 -20.99 1.95 -3.24
CA GLY A 155 -19.63 1.43 -3.16
C GLY A 155 -18.59 2.55 -3.21
N SER A 156 -18.72 3.48 -4.16
CA SER A 156 -17.86 4.67 -4.31
C SER A 156 -17.91 5.57 -3.08
N HIS A 157 -19.08 5.77 -2.46
CA HIS A 157 -19.23 6.51 -1.21
C HIS A 157 -18.59 5.80 -0.01
N ALA A 158 -18.74 4.49 0.12
CA ALA A 158 -18.04 3.71 1.15
C ALA A 158 -16.51 3.75 0.98
N LEU A 159 -16.04 3.76 -0.27
CA LEU A 159 -14.63 3.87 -0.63
C LEU A 159 -14.07 5.30 -0.39
N SER A 160 -14.87 6.34 -0.61
CA SER A 160 -14.48 7.76 -0.48
C SER A 160 -14.69 8.38 0.90
N GLY A 161 -15.65 7.90 1.69
CA GLY A 161 -15.87 8.35 3.07
C GLY A 161 -14.63 8.14 3.97
N ASN A 162 -13.84 7.12 3.68
CA ASN A 162 -12.60 6.79 4.39
C ASN A 162 -11.37 7.58 3.90
N LEU A 163 -11.45 8.32 2.79
CA LEU A 163 -10.35 9.14 2.25
C LEU A 163 -10.12 10.42 3.05
N ARG A 164 -11.20 11.07 3.52
CA ARG A 164 -11.10 12.39 4.17
C ARG A 164 -10.46 12.37 5.56
N LYS A 165 -10.37 11.21 6.21
CA LYS A 165 -9.86 11.10 7.58
C LYS A 165 -8.39 10.71 7.72
N ALA A 166 -7.75 10.20 6.66
CA ALA A 166 -6.69 9.22 6.90
C ALA A 166 -5.25 9.60 6.50
N VAL A 167 -4.96 10.79 5.99
CA VAL A 167 -3.55 11.24 5.82
C VAL A 167 -3.47 12.77 5.90
N GLY A 168 -3.27 13.30 7.11
CA GLY A 168 -2.93 14.71 7.36
C GLY A 168 -1.41 14.97 7.43
N GLN A 169 -0.57 13.94 7.32
CA GLN A 169 0.86 14.06 7.52
C GLN A 169 1.59 13.99 6.19
N HIS A 170 2.06 15.15 5.72
CA HIS A 170 2.84 15.32 4.48
C HIS A 170 4.35 15.41 4.75
N ASP A 171 4.79 15.45 6.02
CA ASP A 171 6.18 15.66 6.40
C ASP A 171 6.51 15.01 7.76
N MET A 172 7.70 14.39 7.87
CA MET A 172 8.24 13.78 9.09
C MET A 172 8.55 14.83 10.17
N ALA A 173 8.80 16.08 9.77
CA ALA A 173 9.12 17.18 10.69
C ALA A 173 7.89 17.90 11.27
N THR A 174 6.69 17.68 10.70
CA THR A 174 5.51 18.47 11.07
C THR A 174 4.23 17.65 10.98
N GLY A 175 3.71 17.24 12.13
CA GLY A 175 2.36 16.67 12.26
C GLY A 175 2.23 15.85 13.54
N ASP A 176 1.35 16.29 14.45
CA ASP A 176 0.95 15.49 15.62
C ASP A 176 0.30 14.18 15.16
N ILE A 177 0.75 13.09 15.76
CA ILE A 177 0.21 11.74 15.53
C ILE A 177 -1.10 11.63 16.33
N ASP A 178 -2.24 11.73 15.64
CA ASP A 178 -3.50 11.26 16.21
C ASP A 178 -3.45 9.73 16.28
N LEU A 179 -3.09 9.21 17.45
CA LEU A 179 -3.24 7.81 17.82
C LEU A 179 -4.73 7.45 17.84
N PHE A 180 -5.16 6.62 16.89
CA PHE A 180 -6.40 5.85 16.96
C PHE A 180 -6.11 4.37 16.75
#